data_AF-A0A5K0WEM2-F1
#
_entry.id   AF-A0A5K0WEM2-F1
#
_cell.length_a   1.000
_cell.length_b   1.000
_cell.length_c   1.000
_cell.angle_alpha   90.00
_cell.angle_beta   90.00
_cell.angle_gamma   90.00
#
_symmetry.space_group_name_H-M   'P 1'
#
loop_
_entity.id
_entity.type
_entity.pdbx_description
1 polymer ?
#
loop_
_entity_poly.entity_id
_entity_poly.type
_entity_poly.pdbx_seq_one_letter_code
_entity_poly.pdbx_strand_id
1 'polypeptide(L)' 'VYAYHRSLPMPITSHKFGALDPVSGQEIGDDNGLFVSSVCWRAKSNMVVAANSNGNIKLLELV' A
#
# COMPACT_ATOMS: atom_id res chain seq x y z
N VAL A 1 -4.11 -0.75 -1.87
CA VAL A 1 -3.69 -2.12 -1.52
C VAL A 1 -4.82 -2.79 -0.78
N TYR A 2 -5.13 -4.04 -1.11
CA TYR A 2 -6.16 -4.83 -0.46
C TYR A 2 -5.53 -6.11 0.10
N ALA A 3 -5.92 -6.49 1.31
CA ALA A 3 -5.53 -7.77 1.90
C ALA A 3 -6.75 -8.71 1.92
N TYR A 4 -6.53 -9.96 1.54
CA TYR A 4 -7.56 -10.99 1.50
C TYR A 4 -7.13 -12.16 2.38
N HIS A 5 -8.08 -12.71 3.11
CA HIS A 5 -7.93 -14.00 3.77
C HIS A 5 -8.60 -15.07 2.92
N ARG A 6 -7.95 -16.23 2.73
CA ARG A 6 -8.43 -17.29 1.82
C ARG A 6 -9.86 -17.75 2.10
N SER A 7 -10.29 -17.73 3.36
CA SER A 7 -11.63 -18.19 3.77
C SER A 7 -12.74 -17.14 3.60
N LEU A 8 -12.41 -15.90 3.22
CA LEU A 8 -13.38 -14.81 3.12
C LEU A 8 -13.52 -14.35 1.67
N PRO A 9 -14.76 -14.13 1.17
CA PRO A 9 -14.99 -13.66 -0.20
C PRO A 9 -14.74 -12.15 -0.39
N MET A 10 -14.51 -11.44 0.71
CA MET A 10 -14.32 -9.98 0.76
C MET A 10 -12.95 -9.64 1.36
N PRO A 11 -12.35 -8.50 1.01
CA PRO A 11 -11.08 -8.07 1.59
C PRO A 11 -11.24 -7.86 3.11
N ILE A 12 -10.24 -8.27 3.86
CA ILE A 12 -10.20 -8.09 5.33
C ILE A 12 -9.80 -6.67 5.72
N THR A 13 -9.01 -6.02 4.88
CA THR A 13 -8.64 -4.62 5.03
C THR A 13 -8.22 -4.03 3.69
N SER A 14 -8.27 -2.71 3.59
CA SER A 14 -7.74 -1.95 2.47
C SER A 14 -6.98 -0.73 2.97
N HIS A 15 -5.90 -0.40 2.27
CA HIS A 15 -5.15 0.80 2.50
C HIS A 15 -4.98 1.55 1.19
N LYS A 16 -5.35 2.83 1.19
CA LYS A 16 -5.21 3.70 0.03
C LYS A 16 -3.75 4.16 -0.08
N PHE A 17 -3.08 3.75 -1.15
CA PHE A 17 -1.69 4.08 -1.39
C PHE A 17 -1.62 5.44 -2.10
N GLY A 18 -1.52 6.53 -1.34
CA GLY A 18 -1.40 7.88 -1.89
C GLY A 18 -0.01 8.19 -2.45
N ALA A 19 0.08 9.31 -3.17
CA ALA A 19 1.33 9.92 -3.55
C ALA A 19 1.93 10.65 -2.34
N LEU A 20 3.25 10.76 -2.24
CA LEU A 20 3.90 11.60 -1.24
C LEU A 20 4.56 12.77 -1.95
N ASP A 21 4.39 13.97 -1.42
CA ASP A 21 5.11 15.15 -1.89
C ASP A 21 6.59 15.00 -1.53
N PRO A 22 7.51 15.00 -2.52
CA PRO A 22 8.94 14.77 -2.25
C PRO A 22 9.58 15.86 -1.37
N VAL A 23 8.94 17.03 -1.21
CA VAL A 23 9.44 18.12 -0.37
C VAL A 23 8.89 18.06 1.05
N SER A 24 7.57 18.00 1.20
CA SER A 24 6.89 18.04 2.51
C SER A 24 6.66 16.67 3.14
N GLY A 25 6.77 15.58 2.36
CA GLY A 25 6.46 14.22 2.80
C GLY A 25 4.98 13.98 3.11
N GLN A 26 4.10 14.93 2.78
CA GLN A 26 2.65 14.77 2.97
C GLN A 26 2.00 14.00 1.83
N GLU A 27 0.88 13.35 2.12
CA GLU A 27 0.07 12.67 1.11
C GLU A 27 -0.48 13.72 0.12
N ILE A 28 -0.21 13.54 -1.17
CA ILE A 28 -0.82 14.31 -2.25
C ILE A 28 -2.10 13.59 -2.70
N GLY A 29 -3.07 14.37 -3.18
CA GLY A 29 -4.35 13.86 -3.68
C GLY A 29 -4.23 12.85 -4.82
N ASP A 30 -5.33 12.13 -5.05
CA ASP A 30 -5.39 10.91 -5.89
C ASP A 30 -5.14 11.12 -7.39
N ASP A 31 -5.20 12.35 -7.87
CA ASP A 31 -5.32 12.65 -9.30
C ASP A 31 -3.98 12.64 -10.06
N ASN A 32 -2.93 12.14 -9.42
CA ASN A 32 -1.58 12.15 -9.97
C ASN A 32 -1.31 10.96 -10.92
N GLY A 33 -2.33 10.15 -11.24
CA GLY A 33 -2.23 9.00 -12.15
C GLY A 33 -1.30 7.87 -11.66
N LEU A 34 -0.88 7.90 -10.39
CA LEU A 34 0.03 6.92 -9.82
C LEU A 34 -0.71 5.62 -9.51
N PHE A 35 -0.04 4.50 -9.75
CA PHE A 35 -0.58 3.17 -9.48
C PHE A 35 0.42 2.34 -8.65
N VAL A 36 -0.11 1.41 -7.86
CA VAL A 36 0.71 0.45 -7.10
C VAL A 36 1.40 -0.47 -8.11
N SER A 37 2.73 -0.45 -8.12
CA SER A 37 3.57 -1.22 -9.04
C SER A 37 3.98 -2.57 -8.45
N SER A 38 4.09 -2.68 -7.12
CA SER A 38 4.47 -3.93 -6.45
C SER A 38 3.97 -4.00 -5.01
N VAL A 39 3.75 -5.23 -4.54
CA VAL A 39 3.42 -5.57 -3.15
C VAL A 39 4.18 -6.82 -2.72
N CYS A 40 4.69 -6.83 -1.50
CA CYS A 40 5.41 -7.97 -0.93
C CYS A 40 4.98 -8.17 0.53
N TRP A 41 4.63 -9.40 0.89
CA TRP A 41 4.31 -9.78 2.27
C TRP A 41 5.47 -10.57 2.86
N ARG A 42 5.96 -10.18 4.05
CA ARG A 42 6.99 -10.95 4.76
C ARG A 42 6.37 -12.17 5.44
N ALA A 43 6.77 -13.37 5.02
CA ALA A 43 6.27 -14.62 5.61
C ALA A 43 6.38 -14.61 7.15
N LYS A 44 5.35 -15.13 7.83
CA LYS A 44 5.26 -15.18 9.31
C LYS A 44 5.36 -13.80 9.99
N SER A 45 4.98 -12.73 9.28
CA SER A 45 4.94 -11.37 9.82
C SER A 45 3.59 -10.73 9.50
N ASN A 46 3.19 -9.74 10.28
CA ASN A 46 2.10 -8.83 9.97
C ASN A 46 2.55 -7.64 9.09
N MET A 47 3.73 -7.70 8.48
CA MET A 47 4.33 -6.59 7.74
C MET A 47 4.20 -6.80 6.23
N VAL A 48 3.77 -5.75 5.55
CA VAL A 48 3.62 -5.67 4.09
C VAL A 48 4.37 -4.46 3.57
N VAL A 49 5.09 -4.63 2.47
CA VAL A 49 5.71 -3.53 1.74
C VAL A 49 4.94 -3.32 0.44
N ALA A 50 4.61 -2.08 0.13
CA ALA A 50 4.00 -1.70 -1.14
C ALA A 50 4.78 -0.55 -1.78
N ALA A 51 4.87 -0.56 -3.11
CA ALA A 51 5.48 0.52 -3.87
C ALA A 51 4.59 0.96 -5.05
N ASN A 52 4.69 2.23 -5.45
CA ASN A 52 3.99 2.78 -6.62
C ASN A 52 4.92 3.05 -7.81
N SER A 53 4.34 3.48 -8.92
CA SER A 53 5.04 3.82 -10.17
C SER A 53 6.01 5.01 -10.06
N ASN A 54 5.94 5.80 -8.98
CA ASN A 54 6.86 6.92 -8.73
C ASN A 54 8.02 6.55 -7.80
N GLY A 55 8.14 5.27 -7.40
CA GLY A 55 9.19 4.81 -6.49
C GLY A 55 8.93 5.07 -5.01
N ASN A 56 7.74 5.52 -4.62
CA ASN A 56 7.39 5.66 -3.20
C ASN A 56 7.17 4.28 -2.59
N ILE A 57 7.72 4.04 -1.40
CA ILE A 57 7.62 2.77 -0.67
C ILE A 57 6.92 3.04 0.67
N LYS A 58 5.93 2.21 1.02
CA LYS A 58 5.30 2.22 2.36
C LYS A 58 5.43 0.86 3.04
N LEU A 59 5.77 0.88 4.33
CA LEU A 59 5.66 -0.27 5.23
C LEU A 59 4.30 -0.21 5.93
N LEU A 60 3.52 -1.27 5.80
CA LEU A 60 2.19 -1.41 6.35
C LEU A 60 2.18 -2.56 7.37
N GLU A 61 1.54 -2.33 8.50
CA GLU A 61 1.34 -3.35 9.53
C GLU A 61 -0.13 -3.75 9.57
N LEU A 62 -0.39 -5.06 9.59
CA LEU A 62 -1.71 -5.62 9.86
C LEU A 62 -1.93 -5.64 11.38
N VAL A 63 -2.88 -4.83 11.86
CA VAL A 63 -3.29 -4.72 13.27
C VAL A 63 -4.69 -5.26 13.50
#